data_AF-A0A968M9S2-F1
#
_entry.id   AF-A0A968M9S2-F1
#
_cell.length_a   1.000
_cell.length_b   1.000
_cell.length_c   1.000
_cell.angle_alpha   90.00
_cell.angle_beta   90.00
_cell.angle_gamma   90.00
#
_symmetry.space_group_name_H-M   'P 1'
#
loop_
_entity.id
_entity.type
_entity.pdbx_description
1 polymer ?
#
loop_
_entity_poly.entity_id
_entity_poly.type
_entity_poly.pdbx_seq_one_letter_code
_entity_poly.pdbx_strand_id
1 'polypeptide(L)'
;MKILYDGTTFTMPGHYGIGRYFKNLISRLPISFEPVLTTARPQHRPESWHPNLRVHRFARYGFRPGRVAYWLEKYYFRAVEARVEPDILHATYYQLLTRESLAAKRSPTVVTVYDMTYERYPAVLPYRQAIPFKRQAVFAADWVLCISECTKKIYWSAIPPSPLPKWK
;
A
#
# COMPACT_ATOMS: atom_id res chain seq x y z
N MET A 1 0.60 17.59 -7.79
CA MET A 1 -0.28 16.44 -7.44
C MET A 1 0.30 15.71 -6.24
N LYS A 2 -0.48 15.53 -5.18
CA LYS A 2 -0.09 14.87 -3.94
C LYS A 2 -0.45 13.40 -3.99
N ILE A 3 0.55 12.52 -3.89
CA ILE A 3 0.34 11.06 -3.89
C ILE A 3 0.79 10.51 -2.55
N LEU A 4 -0.13 9.93 -1.78
CA LEU A 4 0.18 9.24 -0.53
C LEU A 4 0.44 7.76 -0.81
N TYR A 5 1.68 7.33 -0.64
CA TYR A 5 2.05 5.93 -0.59
C TYR A 5 1.90 5.41 0.84
N ASP A 6 0.91 4.54 1.07
CA ASP A 6 0.81 3.82 2.35
C ASP A 6 1.92 2.79 2.42
N GLY A 7 2.99 3.10 3.14
CA GLY A 7 4.24 2.33 3.10
C GLY A 7 4.25 1.09 3.99
N THR A 8 3.14 0.35 4.05
CA THR A 8 3.07 -0.94 4.76
C THR A 8 4.20 -1.88 4.37
N THR A 9 4.53 -1.99 3.07
CA THR A 9 5.67 -2.80 2.59
C THR A 9 6.98 -2.41 3.26
N PHE A 10 7.20 -1.11 3.49
CA PHE A 10 8.42 -0.59 4.11
C PHE A 10 8.50 -0.85 5.62
N THR A 11 7.44 -1.39 6.23
CA THR A 11 7.44 -1.87 7.61
C THR A 11 7.79 -3.35 7.74
N MET A 12 7.76 -4.11 6.64
CA MET A 12 8.00 -5.55 6.63
C MET A 12 9.50 -5.83 6.38
N PRO A 13 10.18 -6.62 7.23
CA PRO A 13 11.55 -7.05 6.97
C PRO A 13 11.57 -7.99 5.77
N GLY A 14 12.57 -7.89 4.89
CA GLY A 14 12.78 -8.85 3.79
C GLY A 14 12.00 -8.61 2.50
N HIS A 15 11.04 -7.68 2.45
CA HIS A 15 10.26 -7.39 1.23
C HIS A 15 10.97 -6.45 0.26
N TYR A 16 12.18 -6.83 -0.18
CA TYR A 16 13.05 -6.00 -1.00
C TYR A 16 12.50 -5.74 -2.41
N GLY A 17 11.78 -6.69 -3.01
CA GLY A 17 11.25 -6.57 -4.38
C GLY A 17 10.21 -5.45 -4.51
N ILE A 18 9.12 -5.54 -3.74
CA ILE A 18 8.05 -4.53 -3.72
C ILE A 18 8.61 -3.18 -3.23
N GLY A 19 9.47 -3.18 -2.21
CA GLY A 19 10.13 -1.97 -1.73
C GLY A 19 10.98 -1.29 -2.81
N ARG A 20 11.75 -2.06 -3.60
CA ARG A 20 12.54 -1.54 -4.74
C ARG A 20 11.65 -1.00 -5.86
N TYR A 21 10.53 -1.67 -6.13
CA TYR A 21 9.53 -1.21 -7.09
C TYR A 21 9.03 0.20 -6.72
N PHE A 22 8.55 0.40 -5.49
CA PHE A 22 8.08 1.73 -5.07
C PHE A 22 9.18 2.76 -4.97
N LYS A 23 10.38 2.38 -4.51
CA LYS A 23 11.53 3.29 -4.50
C LYS A 23 11.80 3.86 -5.89
N ASN A 24 11.87 2.99 -6.90
CA ASN A 24 12.09 3.37 -8.29
C ASN A 24 10.92 4.14 -8.91
N LEU A 25 9.68 3.78 -8.54
CA LEU A 25 8.48 4.49 -8.99
C LEU A 25 8.51 5.93 -8.48
N ILE A 26 8.69 6.11 -7.17
CA ILE A 26 8.69 7.41 -6.51
C ILE A 26 9.85 8.27 -7.02
N SER A 27 11.06 7.71 -7.16
CA SER A 27 12.24 8.46 -7.62
C SER A 27 12.12 9.00 -9.05
N ARG A 28 11.23 8.43 -9.86
CA ARG A 28 11.04 8.80 -11.28
C ARG A 28 9.74 9.57 -11.52
N LEU A 29 9.02 9.96 -10.46
CA LEU A 29 7.87 10.84 -10.60
C LEU A 29 8.30 12.21 -11.17
N PRO A 30 7.41 12.90 -11.90
CA PRO A 30 7.67 14.26 -12.35
C PRO A 30 7.90 15.21 -11.17
N ILE A 31 8.75 16.22 -11.36
CA ILE A 31 9.09 17.19 -10.30
C ILE A 31 7.86 17.93 -9.73
N SER A 32 6.79 18.08 -10.53
CA SER A 32 5.53 18.73 -10.13
C SER A 32 4.68 17.87 -9.18
N PHE A 33 5.13 16.66 -8.85
CA PHE A 33 4.44 15.75 -7.96
C PHE A 33 5.03 15.88 -6.55
N GLU A 34 4.16 15.67 -5.56
CA GLU A 34 4.47 15.73 -4.15
C GLU A 34 4.20 14.35 -3.55
N PRO A 35 5.14 13.39 -3.70
CA PRO A 35 4.98 12.09 -3.09
C PRO A 35 5.11 12.19 -1.58
N VAL A 36 4.22 11.51 -0.88
CA VAL A 36 4.22 11.37 0.58
C VAL A 36 4.30 9.89 0.91
N LEU A 37 5.26 9.49 1.74
CA LEU A 37 5.43 8.11 2.17
C LEU A 37 5.18 7.98 3.67
N THR A 38 4.28 7.07 4.07
CA THR A 38 4.09 6.71 5.48
C THR A 38 4.88 5.45 5.84
N THR A 39 5.52 5.40 7.01
CA THR A 39 6.22 4.19 7.46
C THR A 39 6.32 4.09 8.98
N ALA A 40 6.20 2.88 9.51
CA ALA A 40 6.37 2.58 10.94
C ALA A 40 7.79 2.12 11.31
N ARG A 41 8.73 2.17 10.35
CA ARG A 41 10.14 1.80 10.56
C ARG A 41 11.08 2.95 10.22
N PRO A 42 12.26 3.02 10.89
CA PRO A 42 13.36 3.82 10.37
C PRO A 42 13.66 3.37 8.96
N GLN A 43 13.64 4.32 8.03
CA GLN A 43 14.29 4.17 6.75
C GLN A 43 15.48 5.11 6.71
N HIS A 44 16.62 4.57 6.27
CA HIS A 44 17.65 5.44 5.71
C HIS A 44 17.07 6.02 4.43
N ARG A 45 17.00 7.36 4.33
CA ARG A 45 16.66 8.05 3.08
C ARG A 45 17.89 7.91 2.17
N PRO A 46 17.92 7.04 1.14
CA PRO A 46 19.03 7.01 0.21
C PRO A 46 18.99 8.28 -0.64
N GLU A 47 20.12 8.65 -1.22
CA GLU A 47 20.26 9.85 -2.05
C GLU A 47 19.32 9.87 -3.27
N SER A 48 18.82 8.70 -3.69
CA SER A 48 18.02 8.52 -4.91
C SER A 48 16.49 8.66 -4.74
N TRP A 49 15.99 9.34 -3.71
CA TRP A 49 14.55 9.61 -3.59
C TRP A 49 14.13 10.83 -4.41
N HIS A 50 12.83 10.94 -4.66
CA HIS A 50 12.26 12.16 -5.24
C HIS A 50 12.59 13.39 -4.37
N PRO A 51 12.95 14.54 -4.97
CA PRO A 51 13.33 15.73 -4.22
C PRO A 51 12.20 16.22 -3.30
N ASN A 52 10.95 16.21 -3.80
CA ASN A 52 9.77 16.64 -3.05
C ASN A 52 9.18 15.54 -2.14
N LEU A 53 9.89 14.43 -1.92
CA LEU A 53 9.40 13.36 -1.06
C LEU A 53 9.30 13.83 0.39
N ARG A 54 8.10 13.69 0.96
CA ARG A 54 7.86 13.84 2.39
C ARG A 54 7.65 12.48 3.03
N VAL A 55 8.40 12.17 4.08
CA VAL A 55 8.28 10.88 4.79
C VAL A 55 7.69 11.11 6.17
N HIS A 56 6.51 10.55 6.42
CA HIS A 56 5.88 10.55 7.74
C HIS A 56 6.15 9.24 8.46
N ARG A 57 6.97 9.32 9.50
CA ARG A 57 7.39 8.16 10.27
C ARG A 57 6.66 8.06 11.60
N PHE A 58 6.23 6.86 11.96
CA PHE A 58 5.81 6.53 13.32
C PHE A 58 6.86 5.64 14.00
N ALA A 59 7.31 6.00 15.20
CA ALA A 59 8.36 5.29 15.91
C ALA A 59 7.85 4.04 16.63
N ARG A 60 7.24 3.08 15.90
CA ARG A 60 6.66 1.85 16.47
C ARG A 60 7.65 1.08 17.35
N TYR A 61 8.91 1.02 16.92
CA TYR A 61 9.97 0.24 17.59
C TYR A 61 10.85 1.08 18.54
N GLY A 62 10.63 2.39 18.61
CA GLY A 62 11.40 3.30 19.48
C GLY A 62 10.73 3.62 20.81
N PHE A 63 9.45 3.25 20.97
CA PHE A 63 8.65 3.53 22.16
C PHE A 63 8.37 2.25 22.96
N ARG A 64 8.63 2.28 24.27
CA ARG A 64 8.26 1.23 25.23
C ARG A 64 7.18 1.81 26.15
N PRO A 65 6.00 1.19 26.30
CA PRO A 65 5.60 -0.17 25.90
C PRO A 65 5.16 -0.29 24.42
N GLY A 66 5.73 -1.26 23.69
CA GLY A 66 5.49 -1.45 22.26
C GLY A 66 4.04 -1.77 21.86
N ARG A 67 3.24 -2.34 22.78
CA ARG A 67 1.80 -2.57 22.57
C ARG A 67 1.03 -1.26 22.41
N VAL A 68 1.38 -0.25 23.22
CA VAL A 68 0.76 1.09 23.15
C VAL A 68 1.18 1.76 21.84
N ALA A 69 2.47 1.69 21.48
CA ALA A 69 2.94 2.21 20.20
C ALA A 69 2.17 1.59 19.03
N TYR A 70 2.02 0.27 19.00
CA TYR A 70 1.23 -0.42 17.98
C TYR A 70 -0.24 0.01 17.99
N TRP A 71 -0.85 0.23 19.15
CA TRP A 71 -2.25 0.69 19.21
C TRP A 71 -2.41 2.13 18.70
N LEU A 72 -1.48 3.02 19.02
CA LEU A 72 -1.48 4.44 18.65
C LEU A 72 -1.15 4.68 17.18
N GLU A 73 -0.32 3.82 16.59
CA GLU A 73 0.16 3.93 15.22
C GLU A 73 -0.94 4.25 14.20
N LYS A 74 -2.06 3.51 14.28
CA LYS A 74 -3.18 3.69 13.34
C LYS A 74 -3.75 5.10 13.40
N TYR A 75 -3.84 5.69 14.59
CA TYR A 75 -4.37 7.04 14.78
C TYR A 75 -3.42 8.10 14.25
N TYR A 76 -2.10 7.89 14.43
CA TYR A 76 -1.10 8.76 13.84
C TYR A 76 -1.21 8.78 12.31
N PHE A 77 -1.30 7.62 11.66
CA PHE A 77 -1.40 7.59 10.19
C PHE A 77 -2.74 8.12 9.68
N ARG A 78 -3.84 7.94 10.41
CA ARG A 78 -5.12 8.60 10.09
C ARG A 78 -5.01 10.12 10.14
N ALA A 79 -4.34 10.65 11.16
CA ALA A 79 -4.10 12.09 11.28
C ALA A 79 -3.17 12.62 10.17
N VAL A 80 -2.14 11.85 9.79
CA VAL A 80 -1.27 12.20 8.66
C VAL A 80 -2.07 12.23 7.35
N GLU A 81 -2.86 11.20 7.07
CA GLU A 81 -3.69 11.12 5.87
C GLU A 81 -4.68 12.30 5.79
N ALA A 82 -5.37 12.59 6.89
CA ALA A 82 -6.31 13.72 6.98
C ALA A 82 -5.63 15.08 6.83
N ARG A 83 -4.36 15.22 7.25
CA ARG A 83 -3.61 16.47 7.09
C ARG A 83 -3.01 16.63 5.68
N VAL A 84 -2.61 15.53 5.07
CA VAL A 84 -2.01 15.54 3.72
C VAL A 84 -3.07 15.82 2.66
N GLU A 85 -4.29 15.29 2.85
CA GLU A 85 -5.39 15.35 1.89
C GLU A 85 -4.90 14.99 0.47
N PRO A 86 -4.48 13.73 0.26
CA PRO A 86 -3.85 13.35 -1.00
C PRO A 86 -4.86 13.32 -2.14
N ASP A 87 -4.38 13.63 -3.35
CA ASP A 87 -5.16 13.48 -4.58
C ASP A 87 -5.35 11.99 -4.91
N ILE A 88 -4.35 11.17 -4.59
CA ILE A 88 -4.36 9.71 -4.75
C ILE A 88 -3.73 9.04 -3.53
N LEU A 89 -4.39 7.99 -3.02
CA LEU A 89 -3.80 7.07 -2.05
C LEU A 89 -3.39 5.77 -2.75
N HIS A 90 -2.09 5.48 -2.78
CA HIS A 90 -1.56 4.23 -3.32
C HIS A 90 -1.12 3.31 -2.19
N ALA A 91 -1.88 2.23 -1.98
CA ALA A 91 -1.52 1.20 -1.03
C ALA A 91 -0.31 0.40 -1.53
N THR A 92 0.82 0.44 -0.80
CA THR A 92 1.99 -0.38 -1.18
C THR A 92 1.80 -1.85 -0.86
N TYR A 93 0.76 -2.21 -0.09
CA TYR A 93 0.38 -3.58 0.21
C TYR A 93 -1.14 -3.68 0.47
N TYR A 94 -1.63 -4.87 0.78
CA TYR A 94 -3.07 -5.15 0.91
C TYR A 94 -3.68 -4.74 2.26
N GLN A 95 -2.86 -4.31 3.21
CA GLN A 95 -3.32 -3.75 4.47
C GLN A 95 -2.69 -2.38 4.63
N LEU A 96 -3.47 -1.42 5.13
CA LEU A 96 -2.99 -0.07 5.37
C LEU A 96 -2.44 0.09 6.78
N LEU A 97 -1.51 1.02 6.97
CA LEU A 97 -1.01 1.39 8.30
C LEU A 97 -2.10 2.00 9.18
N THR A 98 -3.11 2.62 8.57
CA THR A 98 -4.33 3.13 9.23
C THR A 98 -5.26 2.03 9.74
N ARG A 99 -5.07 0.78 9.27
CA ARG A 99 -5.92 -0.40 9.52
C ARG A 99 -7.37 -0.22 9.09
N GLU A 100 -7.62 0.74 8.21
CA GLU A 100 -8.93 0.95 7.60
C GLU A 100 -9.01 0.20 6.28
N SER A 101 -10.23 -0.09 5.86
CA SER A 101 -10.47 -0.56 4.49
C SER A 101 -10.18 0.58 3.51
N LEU A 102 -9.75 0.23 2.30
CA LEU A 102 -9.64 1.19 1.20
C LEU A 102 -10.98 1.84 0.86
N ALA A 103 -12.09 1.11 1.06
CA ALA A 103 -13.44 1.64 0.84
C ALA A 103 -13.83 2.76 1.82
N ALA A 104 -13.09 2.91 2.93
CA ALA A 104 -13.31 3.99 3.90
C ALA A 104 -12.51 5.25 3.57
N LYS A 105 -11.73 5.26 2.48
CA LYS A 105 -10.84 6.36 2.11
C LYS A 105 -11.60 7.41 1.30
N ARG A 106 -11.28 8.67 1.55
CA ARG A 106 -11.92 9.82 0.89
C ARG A 106 -11.32 10.11 -0.47
N SER A 107 -10.02 9.82 -0.62
CA SER A 107 -9.28 10.01 -1.87
C SER A 107 -9.36 8.75 -2.74
N PRO A 108 -9.33 8.89 -4.07
CA PRO A 108 -9.19 7.76 -4.98
C PRO A 108 -8.02 6.84 -4.59
N THR A 109 -8.31 5.55 -4.55
CA THR A 109 -7.41 4.52 -4.05
C THR A 109 -6.84 3.64 -5.15
N VAL A 110 -5.55 3.33 -5.05
CA VAL A 110 -4.82 2.48 -5.98
C VAL A 110 -4.19 1.32 -5.21
N VAL A 111 -4.34 0.10 -5.73
CA VAL A 111 -3.68 -1.11 -5.23
C VAL A 111 -2.89 -1.76 -6.35
N THR A 112 -1.68 -2.24 -6.04
CA THR A 112 -0.89 -3.06 -6.97
C THR A 112 -0.94 -4.53 -6.58
N VAL A 113 -1.31 -5.39 -7.53
CA VAL A 113 -1.28 -6.85 -7.43
C VAL A 113 0.07 -7.35 -7.94
N TYR A 114 0.88 -7.92 -7.04
CA TYR A 114 2.24 -8.37 -7.34
C TYR A 114 2.31 -9.80 -7.86
N ASP A 115 1.47 -10.69 -7.35
CA ASP A 115 1.40 -12.08 -7.78
C ASP A 115 0.02 -12.65 -7.48
N MET A 116 -0.31 -13.80 -8.06
CA MET A 116 -1.55 -14.54 -7.81
C MET A 116 -1.24 -15.98 -7.34
N THR A 117 -0.09 -16.17 -6.68
CA THR A 117 0.45 -17.50 -6.38
C THR A 117 -0.43 -18.26 -5.40
N TYR A 118 -0.92 -17.56 -4.36
CA TYR A 118 -1.77 -18.14 -3.33
C TYR A 118 -3.16 -18.54 -3.86
N GLU A 119 -3.68 -17.77 -4.82
CA GLU A 119 -4.96 -18.06 -5.46
C GLU A 119 -4.85 -19.21 -6.46
N ARG A 120 -3.72 -19.30 -7.17
CA ARG A 120 -3.49 -20.35 -8.18
C ARG A 120 -3.08 -21.68 -7.56
N TYR A 121 -2.29 -21.68 -6.48
CA TYR A 121 -1.75 -22.89 -5.85
C TYR A 121 -2.12 -22.97 -4.36
N PRO A 122 -3.42 -23.01 -4.03
CA PRO A 122 -3.88 -22.90 -2.65
C PRO A 122 -3.52 -24.14 -1.80
N ALA A 123 -3.23 -25.28 -2.43
CA ALA A 123 -2.84 -26.52 -1.75
C ALA A 123 -1.35 -26.56 -1.32
N VAL A 124 -0.50 -25.74 -1.94
CA VAL A 124 0.97 -25.83 -1.78
C VAL A 124 1.50 -24.79 -0.79
N LEU A 125 0.75 -23.72 -0.53
CA LEU A 125 1.20 -22.61 0.30
C LEU A 125 0.44 -22.53 1.63
N PRO A 126 1.13 -22.59 2.79
CA PRO A 126 0.50 -22.56 4.11
C PRO A 126 -0.09 -21.19 4.47
N TYR A 127 0.23 -20.14 3.70
CA TYR A 127 -0.10 -18.74 4.00
C TYR A 127 -1.45 -18.26 3.45
N ARG A 128 -2.50 -19.09 3.55
CA ARG A 128 -3.87 -18.73 3.10
C ARG A 128 -4.48 -17.52 3.81
N GLN A 129 -3.96 -17.15 4.98
CA GLN A 129 -4.45 -16.03 5.78
C GLN A 129 -4.29 -14.66 5.10
N ALA A 130 -3.42 -14.53 4.10
CA ALA A 130 -3.22 -13.29 3.34
C ALA A 130 -4.27 -13.08 2.22
N ILE A 131 -4.93 -14.16 1.77
CA ILE A 131 -5.89 -14.12 0.65
C ILE A 131 -7.08 -13.19 0.95
N PRO A 132 -7.73 -13.24 2.14
CA PRO A 132 -8.85 -12.37 2.44
C PRO A 132 -8.49 -10.88 2.42
N PHE A 133 -7.32 -10.51 2.97
CA PHE A 133 -6.88 -9.12 2.98
C PHE A 133 -6.61 -8.59 1.58
N LYS A 134 -5.92 -9.39 0.75
CA LYS A 134 -5.69 -9.05 -0.66
C LYS A 134 -7.00 -8.90 -1.41
N ARG A 135 -7.91 -9.86 -1.27
CA ARG A 135 -9.23 -9.83 -1.90
C ARG A 135 -10.00 -8.58 -1.48
N GLN A 136 -10.08 -8.30 -0.19
CA GLN A 136 -10.77 -7.11 0.33
C GLN A 136 -10.16 -5.82 -0.21
N ALA A 137 -8.83 -5.70 -0.22
CA ALA A 137 -8.15 -4.51 -0.70
C ALA A 137 -8.40 -4.26 -2.19
N VAL A 138 -8.32 -5.32 -3.00
CA VAL A 138 -8.58 -5.27 -4.44
C VAL A 138 -10.02 -4.85 -4.74
N PHE A 139 -11.01 -5.46 -4.07
CA PHE A 139 -12.42 -5.14 -4.30
C PHE A 139 -12.80 -3.74 -3.82
N ALA A 140 -12.08 -3.23 -2.81
CA ALA A 140 -12.33 -1.93 -2.23
C ALA A 140 -11.57 -0.79 -2.94
N ALA A 141 -10.63 -1.10 -3.83
CA ALA A 141 -9.83 -0.10 -4.52
C ALA A 141 -10.56 0.46 -5.74
N ASP A 142 -10.40 1.76 -6.00
CA ASP A 142 -10.91 2.40 -7.22
C ASP A 142 -10.13 1.95 -8.46
N TRP A 143 -8.82 1.73 -8.28
CA TRP A 143 -7.91 1.29 -9.34
C TRP A 143 -7.04 0.13 -8.89
N VAL A 144 -6.98 -0.90 -9.74
CA VAL A 144 -6.14 -2.08 -9.53
C VAL A 144 -5.09 -2.17 -10.63
N LEU A 145 -3.82 -2.11 -10.25
CA LEU A 145 -2.68 -2.31 -11.14
C LEU A 145 -2.20 -3.75 -11.02
N CYS A 146 -1.92 -4.39 -12.15
CA CYS A 146 -1.23 -5.68 -12.19
C CYS A 146 0.19 -5.48 -12.71
N ILE A 147 1.19 -6.13 -12.10
CA ILE A 147 2.58 -5.95 -12.52
C ILE A 147 2.91 -6.61 -13.88
N SER A 148 2.02 -7.44 -14.41
CA SER A 148 2.17 -8.09 -15.71
C SER A 148 0.83 -8.54 -16.29
N GLU A 149 0.79 -8.74 -17.61
CA GLU A 149 -0.36 -9.31 -18.30
C GLU A 149 -0.72 -10.71 -17.82
N CYS A 150 0.29 -11.52 -17.44
CA CYS A 150 0.04 -12.84 -16.85
C CYS A 150 -0.70 -12.71 -15.51
N THR A 151 -0.26 -11.78 -14.64
CA THR A 151 -0.93 -11.50 -13.36
C THR A 151 -2.36 -11.03 -13.59
N LYS A 152 -2.58 -10.16 -14.58
CA LYS A 152 -3.91 -9.65 -14.96
C LYS A 152 -4.84 -10.74 -15.44
N LYS A 153 -4.37 -11.66 -16.30
CA LYS A 153 -5.15 -12.82 -16.77
C LYS A 153 -5.57 -13.72 -15.62
N ILE A 154 -4.63 -14.05 -14.72
CA ILE A 154 -4.94 -14.90 -13.55
C ILE A 154 -5.90 -14.18 -12.61
N TYR A 155 -5.65 -12.89 -12.33
CA TYR A 155 -6.54 -12.03 -11.56
C TYR A 155 -7.98 -12.09 -12.08
N TRP A 156 -8.17 -11.90 -13.38
CA TRP A 156 -9.49 -11.93 -14.01
C TRP A 156 -10.17 -13.31 -13.92
N SER A 157 -9.39 -14.39 -14.00
CA SER A 157 -9.92 -15.75 -13.86
C SER A 157 -10.27 -16.13 -12.41
N ALA A 158 -9.56 -15.57 -11.43
CA ALA A 158 -9.68 -15.95 -10.02
C ALA A 158 -10.74 -15.11 -9.27
N ILE A 159 -11.10 -13.95 -9.81
CA ILE A 159 -12.04 -13.02 -9.20
C ILE A 159 -13.29 -13.01 -10.06
N PRO A 160 -14.46 -13.47 -9.56
CA PRO A 160 -15.70 -13.37 -10.33
C PRO A 160 -15.98 -11.89 -10.63
N PRO A 161 -16.58 -11.57 -11.79
CA PRO A 161 -16.93 -10.19 -12.11
C PRO A 161 -17.91 -9.65 -11.06
N SER A 162 -17.41 -8.93 -10.08
CA SER A 162 -18.19 -7.94 -9.34
C SER A 162 -18.62 -6.89 -10.36
N PRO A 163 -19.83 -6.30 -10.26
CA PRO A 163 -20.18 -5.19 -11.11
C PRO A 163 -19.07 -4.15 -11.00
N LEU A 164 -18.45 -3.85 -12.15
CA LEU A 164 -17.52 -2.74 -12.28
C LEU A 164 -18.15 -1.52 -11.60
N PRO A 165 -17.38 -0.69 -10.88
CA PRO A 165 -17.90 0.58 -10.39
C PRO A 165 -18.58 1.29 -11.57
N LYS A 166 -19.88 1.57 -11.42
CA LYS A 166 -20.64 2.35 -12.39
C LYS A 166 -20.06 3.75 -12.35
N TRP A 167 -19.12 4.03 -13.25
CA TRP A 167 -18.70 5.39 -13.52
C TRP A 167 -19.92 6.14 -14.08
N LYS A 168 -20.43 7.10 -13.31
CA LYS A 168 -21.35 8.14 -13.76
C LYS A 168 -20.55 9.38 -14.08
#